data_AF-A0A1Z4GIW4-F1
#
_entry.id   AF-A0A1Z4GIW4-F1
#
_cell.length_a   1.000
_cell.length_b   1.000
_cell.length_c   1.000
_cell.angle_alpha   90.00
_cell.angle_beta   90.00
_cell.angle_gamma   90.00
#
_symmetry.space_group_name_H-M   'P 1'
#
loop_
_entity.id
_entity.type
_entity.pdbx_description
1 polymer ?
#
loop_
_entity_poly.entity_id
_entity_poly.type
_entity_poly.pdbx_seq_one_letter_code
_entity_poly.pdbx_strand_id
1 'polypeptide(L)'
;MSKRADVSTKKLISLAPDNWVRWVTKIPDVIAGEILSSEFQWISRESDVLVRATSLEYGEFLVLNELQLRYQSQMPRRMRAYSALAEEKYNLPTYPVLINILKTTNEPIPTRFESNIAGLRSLQDYRVINLWEVDVNIVLEQPLPSLLPFVPILKGGENE
;
A
#
# COMPACT_ATOMS: atom_id res chain seq x y z
N MET A 1 26.99 -4.69 16.05
CA MET A 1 28.08 -3.75 15.69
C MET A 1 27.52 -2.73 14.70
N SER A 2 27.31 -1.48 15.12
CA SER A 2 26.73 -0.44 14.24
C SER A 2 27.72 0.72 14.04
N LYS A 3 27.65 1.37 12.87
CA LYS A 3 27.89 2.81 12.67
C LYS A 3 29.29 3.39 12.90
N ARG A 4 30.32 2.96 12.16
CA ARG A 4 31.47 3.86 11.86
C ARG A 4 31.45 4.42 10.45
N ALA A 5 31.19 3.59 9.43
CA ALA A 5 31.12 4.07 8.04
C ALA A 5 29.92 5.00 7.78
N ASP A 6 28.77 4.72 8.41
CA ASP A 6 27.51 5.45 8.17
C ASP A 6 27.51 6.89 8.76
N VAL A 7 28.35 7.14 9.78
CA VAL A 7 28.49 8.48 10.40
C VAL A 7 29.29 9.42 9.51
N SER A 8 30.29 8.90 8.78
CA SER A 8 31.17 9.69 7.92
C SER A 8 30.42 10.22 6.69
N THR A 9 29.63 9.38 6.03
CA THR A 9 28.89 9.77 4.81
C THR A 9 27.77 10.75 5.10
N LYS A 10 27.00 10.54 6.19
CA LYS A 10 25.96 11.48 6.63
C LYS A 10 26.54 12.86 6.96
N LYS A 11 27.73 12.90 7.57
CA LYS A 11 28.47 14.14 7.81
C LYS A 11 28.85 14.84 6.51
N LEU A 12 29.31 14.12 5.48
CA LEU A 12 29.69 14.73 4.20
C LEU A 12 28.50 15.43 3.52
N ILE A 13 27.31 14.80 3.53
CA ILE A 13 26.08 15.41 2.98
C ILE A 13 25.71 16.68 3.74
N SER A 14 25.88 16.68 5.07
CA SER A 14 25.55 17.84 5.92
C SER A 14 26.49 19.04 5.74
N LEU A 15 27.66 18.90 5.12
CA LEU A 15 28.61 20.01 4.92
C LEU A 15 28.14 21.02 3.87
N ALA A 16 27.40 20.57 2.85
CA ALA A 16 26.89 21.43 1.78
C ALA A 16 25.56 20.88 1.24
N PRO A 17 24.50 20.87 2.07
CA PRO A 17 23.26 20.13 1.77
C PRO A 17 22.54 20.68 0.54
N ASP A 18 22.53 22.01 0.32
CA ASP A 18 21.97 22.64 -0.89
C ASP A 18 22.68 22.19 -2.17
N ASN A 19 24.01 22.20 -2.17
CA ASN A 19 24.80 21.76 -3.32
C ASN A 19 24.57 20.28 -3.59
N TRP A 20 24.45 19.48 -2.52
CA TRP A 20 24.13 18.06 -2.63
C TRP A 20 22.76 17.84 -3.27
N VAL A 21 21.69 18.46 -2.75
CA VAL A 21 20.33 18.26 -3.29
C VAL A 21 20.20 18.77 -4.73
N ARG A 22 20.83 19.90 -5.09
CA ARG A 22 20.87 20.37 -6.49
C ARG A 22 21.59 19.38 -7.40
N TRP A 23 22.72 18.83 -6.94
CA TRP A 23 23.50 17.90 -7.75
C TRP A 23 22.77 16.57 -8.00
N VAL A 24 22.16 15.97 -6.97
CA VAL A 24 21.48 14.66 -7.10
C VAL A 24 20.13 14.75 -7.81
N THR A 25 19.41 15.86 -7.65
CA THR A 25 18.09 16.04 -8.28
C THR A 25 18.15 16.70 -9.66
N LYS A 26 19.24 17.42 -9.97
CA LYS A 26 19.36 18.32 -11.13
C LYS A 26 18.33 19.46 -11.16
N ILE A 27 17.68 19.74 -10.04
CA ILE A 27 16.76 20.87 -9.87
C ILE A 27 17.60 22.08 -9.44
N PRO A 28 17.64 23.18 -10.19
CA PRO A 28 18.55 24.29 -9.92
C PRO A 28 18.18 25.11 -8.68
N ASP A 29 16.89 25.22 -8.38
CA ASP A 29 16.29 26.05 -7.33
C ASP A 29 15.91 25.25 -6.07
N VAL A 30 16.26 23.96 -6.00
CA VAL A 30 16.02 23.18 -4.78
C VAL A 30 16.89 23.70 -3.62
N ILE A 31 16.29 23.78 -2.44
CA ILE A 31 16.91 24.20 -1.19
C ILE A 31 16.76 23.04 -0.20
N ALA A 32 17.82 22.71 0.50
CA ALA A 32 17.77 21.65 1.50
C ALA A 32 16.96 22.11 2.73
N GLY A 33 16.03 21.26 3.16
CA GLY A 33 15.34 21.41 4.44
C GLY A 33 16.07 20.67 5.57
N GLU A 34 15.30 20.23 6.57
CA GLU A 34 15.81 19.38 7.65
C GLU A 34 16.33 18.03 7.13
N ILE A 35 17.48 17.58 7.66
CA ILE A 35 17.97 16.21 7.46
C ILE A 35 17.21 15.30 8.42
N LEU A 36 16.24 14.57 7.89
CA LEU A 36 15.40 13.64 8.67
C LEU A 36 16.15 12.35 9.00
N SER A 37 15.72 11.68 10.08
CA SER A 37 16.23 10.35 10.44
C SER A 37 15.94 9.34 9.34
N SER A 38 16.96 8.57 8.94
CA SER A 38 16.81 7.42 8.05
C SER A 38 16.36 6.15 8.77
N GLU A 39 16.17 6.22 10.10
CA GLU A 39 15.61 5.13 10.88
C GLU A 39 14.09 5.21 10.79
N PHE A 40 13.51 4.42 9.90
CA PHE A 40 12.08 4.21 9.89
C PHE A 40 11.73 3.43 11.14
N GLN A 41 11.15 4.10 12.15
CA GLN A 41 10.40 3.37 13.17
C GLN A 41 9.31 2.63 12.42
N TRP A 42 9.44 1.31 12.35
CA TRP A 42 8.43 0.44 11.78
C TRP A 42 7.16 0.77 12.53
N ILE A 43 6.31 1.57 11.91
CA ILE A 43 4.96 1.73 12.40
C ILE A 43 4.46 0.30 12.29
N SER A 44 4.23 -0.34 13.44
CA SER A 44 3.65 -1.67 13.51
C SER A 44 2.29 -1.55 12.82
N ARG A 45 2.30 -1.76 11.51
CA ARG A 45 1.16 -1.63 10.63
C ARG A 45 0.91 -3.05 10.17
N GLU A 46 0.12 -3.73 10.97
CA GLU A 46 -0.43 -5.01 10.61
C GLU A 46 -1.39 -4.75 9.46
N SER A 47 -1.06 -5.26 8.27
CA SER A 47 -2.11 -5.59 7.31
C SER A 47 -3.03 -6.60 7.99
N ASP A 48 -4.34 -6.48 7.82
CA ASP A 48 -5.28 -7.36 8.52
C ASP A 48 -4.96 -8.84 8.25
N VAL A 49 -4.68 -9.20 6.98
CA VAL A 49 -4.28 -10.56 6.61
C VAL A 49 -3.33 -10.57 5.41
N LEU A 50 -2.14 -11.16 5.58
CA LEU A 50 -1.20 -11.46 4.49
C LEU A 50 -1.17 -12.96 4.22
N VAL A 51 -1.57 -13.38 3.03
CA VAL A 51 -1.66 -14.80 2.64
C VAL A 51 -0.59 -15.11 1.60
N ARG A 52 0.21 -16.15 1.81
CA ARG A 52 1.05 -16.70 0.72
C ARG A 52 0.17 -17.57 -0.17
N ALA A 53 0.21 -17.32 -1.47
CA ALA A 53 -0.54 -18.06 -2.48
C ALA A 53 0.41 -18.61 -3.54
N THR A 54 -0.02 -19.68 -4.22
CA THR A 54 0.71 -20.29 -5.33
C THR A 54 -0.26 -20.50 -6.49
N SER A 55 0.18 -20.18 -7.70
CA SER A 55 -0.55 -20.47 -8.93
C SER A 55 0.38 -21.08 -9.98
N LEU A 56 -0.19 -21.85 -10.92
CA LEU A 56 0.59 -22.42 -12.02
C LEU A 56 1.14 -21.35 -12.97
N GLU A 57 0.38 -20.26 -13.19
CA GLU A 57 0.75 -19.20 -14.14
C GLU A 57 1.72 -18.18 -13.52
N TYR A 58 1.50 -17.77 -12.27
CA TYR A 58 2.23 -16.67 -11.64
C TYR A 58 3.21 -17.11 -10.54
N GLY A 59 3.31 -18.41 -10.24
CA GLY A 59 4.19 -18.94 -9.20
C GLY A 59 3.73 -18.57 -7.78
N GLU A 60 4.69 -18.41 -6.86
CA GLU A 60 4.43 -17.96 -5.49
C GLU A 60 4.31 -16.43 -5.41
N PHE A 61 3.30 -15.95 -4.69
CA PHE A 61 3.07 -14.54 -4.44
C PHE A 61 2.34 -14.33 -3.10
N LEU A 62 2.23 -13.08 -2.67
CA LEU A 62 1.48 -12.70 -1.48
C LEU A 62 0.15 -12.05 -1.88
N VAL A 63 -0.93 -12.38 -1.20
CA VAL A 63 -2.19 -11.64 -1.24
C VAL A 63 -2.26 -10.81 0.03
N LEU A 64 -2.12 -9.49 -0.13
CA LEU A 64 -2.18 -8.54 0.97
C LEU A 64 -3.61 -8.02 1.09
N ASN A 65 -4.32 -8.40 2.14
CA ASN A 65 -5.70 -8.01 2.38
C ASN A 65 -5.73 -6.89 3.42
N GLU A 66 -6.33 -5.78 3.04
CA GLU A 66 -6.58 -4.63 3.91
C GLU A 66 -8.09 -4.40 3.96
N LEU A 67 -8.71 -4.68 5.11
CA LEU A 67 -10.13 -4.49 5.34
C LEU A 67 -10.34 -3.12 5.98
N GLN A 68 -11.28 -2.35 5.43
CA GLN A 68 -11.66 -1.05 5.97
C GLN A 68 -13.17 -1.01 6.19
N LEU A 69 -13.59 -0.60 7.38
CA LEU A 69 -15.01 -0.35 7.63
C LEU A 69 -15.55 0.74 6.69
N ARG A 70 -14.75 1.77 6.44
CA ARG A 70 -15.05 2.91 5.58
C ARG A 70 -13.79 3.33 4.83
N TYR A 71 -13.93 3.72 3.58
CA TYR A 71 -12.78 4.19 2.79
C TYR A 71 -12.09 5.40 3.43
N GLN A 72 -10.75 5.42 3.36
CA GLN A 72 -9.91 6.51 3.83
C GLN A 72 -9.04 7.06 2.68
N SER A 73 -8.98 8.38 2.52
CA SER A 73 -8.25 9.01 1.40
C SER A 73 -6.74 8.69 1.35
N GLN A 74 -6.15 8.30 2.47
CA GLN A 74 -4.75 7.86 2.58
C GLN A 74 -4.50 6.44 2.04
N MET A 75 -5.54 5.68 1.69
CA MET A 75 -5.40 4.28 1.29
C MET A 75 -4.42 4.05 0.13
N PRO A 76 -4.38 4.84 -0.95
CA PRO A 76 -3.39 4.63 -2.01
C PRO A 76 -1.93 4.63 -1.47
N ARG A 77 -1.60 5.59 -0.60
CA ARG A 77 -0.27 5.68 0.02
C ARG A 77 0.01 4.49 0.94
N ARG A 78 -1.00 4.03 1.69
CA ARG A 78 -0.90 2.84 2.55
C ARG A 78 -0.69 1.57 1.73
N MET A 79 -1.46 1.35 0.67
CA MET A 79 -1.32 0.17 -0.20
C MET A 79 0.09 0.08 -0.80
N ARG A 80 0.66 1.20 -1.23
CA ARG A 80 2.07 1.24 -1.69
C ARG A 80 3.05 0.86 -0.59
N ALA A 81 2.90 1.44 0.60
CA ALA A 81 3.80 1.15 1.71
C ALA A 81 3.71 -0.33 2.12
N TYR A 82 2.50 -0.88 2.25
CA TYR A 82 2.29 -2.25 2.69
C TYR A 82 2.81 -3.28 1.69
N SER A 83 2.58 -3.04 0.40
CA SER A 83 3.10 -3.91 -0.67
C SER A 83 4.62 -3.94 -0.63
N ALA A 84 5.29 -2.77 -0.61
CA ALA A 84 6.74 -2.70 -0.56
C ALA A 84 7.34 -3.36 0.70
N LEU A 85 6.69 -3.22 1.87
CA LEU A 85 7.15 -3.86 3.11
C LEU A 85 6.98 -5.39 3.05
N ALA A 86 5.90 -5.89 2.45
CA ALA A 86 5.68 -7.32 2.28
C ALA A 86 6.70 -7.92 1.30
N GLU A 87 6.93 -7.25 0.17
CA GLU A 87 7.92 -7.65 -0.83
C GLU A 87 9.33 -7.70 -0.24
N GLU A 88 9.75 -6.66 0.48
CA GLU A 88 11.06 -6.60 1.14
C GLU A 88 11.21 -7.72 2.19
N LYS A 89 10.17 -7.96 2.99
CA LYS A 89 10.22 -8.94 4.08
C LYS A 89 10.26 -10.39 3.60
N TYR A 90 9.50 -10.72 2.55
CA TYR A 90 9.28 -12.10 2.12
C TYR A 90 9.92 -12.44 0.79
N ASN A 91 10.50 -11.45 0.09
CA ASN A 91 11.10 -11.60 -1.23
C ASN A 91 10.17 -12.30 -2.24
N LEU A 92 8.90 -11.90 -2.23
CA LEU A 92 7.84 -12.40 -3.12
C LEU A 92 7.03 -11.22 -3.66
N PRO A 93 6.54 -11.28 -4.91
CA PRO A 93 5.64 -10.26 -5.44
C PRO A 93 4.35 -10.20 -4.62
N THR A 94 3.79 -9.01 -4.47
CA THR A 94 2.56 -8.81 -3.70
C THR A 94 1.40 -8.39 -4.59
N TYR A 95 0.25 -9.04 -4.40
CA TYR A 95 -1.05 -8.71 -4.95
C TYR A 95 -1.91 -8.01 -3.88
N PRO A 96 -1.90 -6.67 -3.83
CA PRO A 96 -2.63 -5.91 -2.82
C PRO A 96 -4.14 -5.82 -3.13
N VAL A 97 -4.95 -6.04 -2.09
CA VAL A 97 -6.40 -5.99 -2.12
C VAL A 97 -6.91 -5.10 -0.99
N LEU A 98 -7.63 -4.04 -1.36
CA LEU A 98 -8.39 -3.20 -0.45
C LEU A 98 -9.86 -3.65 -0.45
N ILE A 99 -10.38 -4.01 0.72
CA ILE A 99 -11.77 -4.43 0.89
C ILE A 99 -12.51 -3.38 1.73
N ASN A 100 -13.47 -2.68 1.13
CA ASN A 100 -14.30 -1.70 1.84
C ASN A 100 -15.64 -2.33 2.22
N ILE A 101 -16.01 -2.23 3.50
CA ILE A 101 -17.24 -2.81 4.03
C ILE A 101 -18.43 -1.87 3.77
N LEU A 102 -18.38 -0.61 4.22
CA LEU A 102 -19.50 0.32 4.10
C LEU A 102 -19.26 1.41 3.05
N LYS A 103 -20.30 1.70 2.28
CA LYS A 103 -20.31 2.81 1.33
C LYS A 103 -20.29 4.14 2.08
N THR A 104 -19.36 5.02 1.73
CA THR A 104 -19.24 6.37 2.32
C THR A 104 -19.33 7.50 1.32
N THR A 105 -19.16 7.19 0.04
CA THR A 105 -19.20 8.15 -1.05
C THR A 105 -19.80 7.48 -2.29
N ASN A 106 -20.31 8.29 -3.22
CA ASN A 106 -20.70 7.85 -4.55
C ASN A 106 -19.54 7.97 -5.55
N GLU A 107 -18.44 8.61 -5.17
CA GLU A 107 -17.25 8.71 -6.01
C GLU A 107 -16.55 7.34 -6.11
N PRO A 108 -15.99 7.00 -7.29
CA PRO A 108 -15.19 5.80 -7.44
C PRO A 108 -14.01 5.78 -6.48
N ILE A 109 -13.83 4.66 -5.78
CA ILE A 109 -12.68 4.45 -4.92
C ILE A 109 -11.43 4.27 -5.80
N PRO A 110 -10.35 5.03 -5.59
CA PRO A 110 -9.11 4.88 -6.36
C PRO A 110 -8.55 3.46 -6.26
N THR A 111 -7.99 2.96 -7.35
CA THR A 111 -7.35 1.63 -7.47
C THR A 111 -5.83 1.71 -7.65
N ARG A 112 -5.26 2.92 -7.57
CA ARG A 112 -3.86 3.19 -7.85
C ARG A 112 -3.33 4.31 -6.96
N PHE A 113 -2.10 4.15 -6.49
CA PHE A 113 -1.26 5.25 -6.05
C PHE A 113 -0.38 5.72 -7.21
N GLU A 114 -0.27 7.03 -7.39
CA GLU A 114 0.67 7.64 -8.33
C GLU A 114 1.37 8.84 -7.71
N SER A 115 2.68 8.94 -7.93
CA SER A 115 3.46 10.14 -7.61
C SER A 115 4.54 10.36 -8.66
N ASN A 116 4.87 11.62 -8.93
CA ASN A 116 5.98 12.00 -9.77
C ASN A 116 6.77 13.13 -9.09
N ILE A 117 8.08 12.95 -8.97
CA ILE A 117 9.00 14.00 -8.53
C ILE A 117 10.14 14.06 -9.55
N ALA A 118 10.26 15.20 -10.25
CA ALA A 118 11.31 15.44 -11.24
C ALA A 118 11.46 14.32 -12.30
N GLY A 119 10.34 13.75 -12.75
CA GLY A 119 10.33 12.67 -13.75
C GLY A 119 10.46 11.27 -13.15
N LEU A 120 10.81 11.13 -11.87
CA LEU A 120 10.80 9.85 -11.17
C LEU A 120 9.36 9.50 -10.78
N ARG A 121 8.81 8.52 -11.48
CA ARG A 121 7.45 8.02 -11.22
C ARG A 121 7.48 6.88 -10.23
N SER A 122 6.46 6.86 -9.39
CA SER A 122 6.12 5.65 -8.65
C SER A 122 4.64 5.37 -8.75
N LEU A 123 4.35 4.10 -8.97
CA LEU A 123 3.03 3.56 -9.22
C LEU A 123 2.86 2.34 -8.33
N GLN A 124 1.68 2.21 -7.73
CA GLN A 124 1.23 0.97 -7.12
C GLN A 124 -0.22 0.77 -7.52
N ASP A 125 -0.48 -0.27 -8.30
CA ASP A 125 -1.83 -0.76 -8.54
C ASP A 125 -2.28 -1.66 -7.40
N TYR A 126 -3.58 -1.65 -7.11
CA TYR A 126 -4.21 -2.54 -6.16
C TYR A 126 -5.66 -2.83 -6.53
N ARG A 127 -6.12 -4.02 -6.17
CA ARG A 127 -7.52 -4.41 -6.34
C ARG A 127 -8.36 -3.73 -5.27
N VAL A 128 -9.48 -3.14 -5.66
CA VAL A 128 -10.51 -2.68 -4.73
C VAL A 128 -11.71 -3.61 -4.80
N ILE A 129 -12.19 -4.09 -3.66
CA ILE A 129 -13.44 -4.81 -3.51
C ILE A 129 -14.33 -3.98 -2.59
N ASN A 130 -15.43 -3.47 -3.11
CA ASN A 130 -16.45 -2.80 -2.33
C ASN A 130 -17.56 -3.80 -2.05
N LEU A 131 -17.81 -4.17 -0.79
CA LEU A 131 -18.77 -5.25 -0.48
C LEU A 131 -20.19 -4.92 -0.96
N TRP A 132 -20.59 -3.64 -0.94
CA TRP A 132 -21.88 -3.17 -1.46
C TRP A 132 -22.03 -3.27 -3.00
N GLU A 133 -20.97 -3.60 -3.72
CA GLU A 133 -20.99 -3.86 -5.17
C GLU A 133 -20.91 -5.35 -5.51
N VAL A 134 -20.59 -6.19 -4.53
CA VAL A 134 -20.49 -7.64 -4.68
C VAL A 134 -21.89 -8.24 -4.60
N ASP A 135 -22.26 -9.06 -5.60
CA ASP A 135 -23.55 -9.75 -5.63
C ASP A 135 -23.65 -10.77 -4.49
N VAL A 136 -24.78 -10.78 -3.77
CA VAL A 136 -25.04 -11.71 -2.66
C VAL A 136 -24.94 -13.19 -3.09
N ASN A 137 -25.25 -13.50 -4.35
CA ASN A 137 -25.19 -14.86 -4.88
C ASN A 137 -23.79 -15.48 -4.82
N ILE A 138 -22.73 -14.67 -4.68
CA ILE A 138 -21.36 -15.18 -4.49
C ILE A 138 -21.24 -16.14 -3.29
N VAL A 139 -22.07 -15.94 -2.26
CA VAL A 139 -22.10 -16.78 -1.05
C VAL A 139 -22.72 -18.16 -1.32
N LEU A 140 -23.58 -18.25 -2.34
CA LEU A 140 -24.19 -19.49 -2.80
C LEU A 140 -23.30 -20.21 -3.83
N GLU A 141 -22.65 -19.45 -4.71
CA GLU A 141 -21.80 -19.96 -5.79
C GLU A 141 -20.44 -20.45 -5.30
N GLN A 142 -19.89 -19.79 -4.28
CA GLN A 142 -18.59 -20.12 -3.70
C GLN A 142 -18.76 -20.35 -2.20
N PRO A 143 -18.29 -21.49 -1.65
CA PRO A 143 -18.28 -21.69 -0.21
C PRO A 143 -17.19 -20.79 0.41
N LEU A 144 -17.53 -19.52 0.62
CA LEU A 144 -16.75 -18.53 1.36
C LEU A 144 -17.53 -18.15 2.64
N PRO A 145 -17.50 -19.00 3.70
CA PRO A 145 -18.23 -18.72 4.94
C PRO A 145 -17.85 -17.38 5.59
N SER A 146 -16.65 -16.86 5.30
CA SER A 146 -16.18 -15.56 5.77
C SER A 146 -17.00 -14.38 5.22
N LEU A 147 -17.79 -14.56 4.15
CA LEU A 147 -18.68 -13.54 3.61
C LEU A 147 -20.07 -13.54 4.27
N LEU A 148 -20.46 -14.62 4.97
CA LEU A 148 -21.79 -14.73 5.60
C LEU A 148 -22.12 -13.55 6.54
N PRO A 149 -21.20 -13.07 7.40
CA PRO A 149 -21.49 -11.92 8.26
C PRO A 149 -21.75 -10.61 7.49
N PHE A 150 -21.39 -10.55 6.20
CA PHE A 150 -21.52 -9.36 5.36
C PHE A 150 -22.70 -9.43 4.39
N VAL A 151 -23.49 -10.52 4.38
CA VAL A 151 -24.66 -10.67 3.49
C VAL A 151 -25.58 -9.44 3.50
N PRO A 152 -25.96 -8.83 4.64
CA PRO A 152 -26.82 -7.64 4.65
C PRO A 152 -26.22 -6.40 3.97
N ILE A 153 -24.93 -6.43 3.65
CA ILE A 153 -24.19 -5.34 3.01
C ILE A 153 -23.98 -5.62 1.52
N LEU A 154 -24.02 -6.90 1.10
CA LEU A 154 -23.84 -7.29 -0.29
C LEU A 154 -24.99 -6.77 -1.16
N LYS A 155 -24.71 -6.54 -2.43
CA LYS A 155 -25.70 -6.10 -3.40
C LYS A 155 -26.79 -7.17 -3.51
N GLY A 156 -28.02 -6.80 -3.15
CA GLY A 156 -29.19 -7.68 -3.16
C GLY A 156 -29.43 -8.44 -1.85
N GLY A 157 -28.51 -8.40 -0.88
CA GLY A 157 -28.64 -9.11 0.41
C GLY A 157 -29.54 -8.39 1.43
N GLU A 158 -30.02 -7.19 1.12
CA GLU A 158 -31.02 -6.46 1.91
C GLU A 158 -32.46 -7.01 1.74
N ASN A 159 -32.66 -7.93 0.78
CA ASN A 159 -33.95 -8.53 0.45
C ASN A 159 -34.06 -10.02 0.83
N GLU A 160 -33.04 -10.60 1.46
CA GLU A 160 -33.02 -11.96 2.03
C GLU A 160 -33.12 -11.92 3.56
#